data_AF-A0A395UTW6-F1
#
_entry.id   AF-A0A395UTW6-F1
#
_cell.length_a   1.000
_cell.length_b   1.000
_cell.length_c   1.000
_cell.angle_alpha   90.00
_cell.angle_beta   90.00
_cell.angle_gamma   90.00
#
_symmetry.space_group_name_H-M   'P 1'
#
loop_
_entity.id
_entity.type
_entity.pdbx_description
1 polymer ?
#
loop_
_entity_poly.entity_id
_entity_poly.type
_entity_poly.pdbx_seq_one_letter_code
_entity_poly.pdbx_strand_id
1 'polypeptide(L)' 'MRIDDQDKLIKAGFCIIRKDDYPGPRIKMCTGINGGWKTYKKFETKAERDRTFALLLKDDKVIAD' A
#
# COMPACT_ATOMS: atom_id res chain seq x y z
N MET A 1 -5.90 5.77 7.86
CA MET A 1 -5.00 6.67 8.65
C MET A 1 -5.24 8.15 8.28
N ARG A 2 -4.88 9.17 9.09
CA ARG A 2 -4.95 10.60 8.65
C ARG A 2 -3.74 10.94 7.77
N ILE A 3 -3.88 11.94 6.89
CA ILE A 3 -2.80 12.38 5.98
C ILE A 3 -1.52 12.76 6.75
N ASP A 4 -1.64 13.50 7.85
CA ASP A 4 -0.48 13.93 8.64
C ASP A 4 0.29 12.74 9.24
N ASP A 5 -0.40 11.66 9.60
CA ASP A 5 0.21 10.45 10.15
C ASP A 5 0.90 9.62 9.06
N GLN A 6 0.29 9.54 7.87
CA GLN A 6 0.90 8.91 6.70
C GLN A 6 2.22 9.60 6.32
N ASP A 7 2.24 10.94 6.32
CA ASP A 7 3.43 11.73 5.99
C ASP A 7 4.55 11.54 7.01
N LYS A 8 4.23 11.43 8.31
CA LYS A 8 5.22 11.13 9.35
C LYS A 8 5.86 9.75 9.16
N LEU A 9 5.04 8.73 8.88
CA LEU A 9 5.51 7.37 8.65
C LEU A 9 6.39 7.29 7.40
N ILE A 10 6.01 7.97 6.32
CA ILE A 10 6.83 8.01 5.10
C ILE A 10 8.14 8.75 5.34
N LYS A 11 8.14 9.86 6.08
CA LYS A 11 9.39 10.54 6.51
C LYS A 11 10.27 9.65 7.38
N ALA A 12 9.68 8.77 8.19
CA ALA A 12 10.40 7.76 8.98
C ALA A 12 10.88 6.55 8.15
N GLY A 13 10.58 6.52 6.84
CA GLY A 13 11.01 5.47 5.92
C GLY A 13 10.08 4.26 5.84
N PHE A 14 8.86 4.35 6.40
CA PHE A 14 7.85 3.32 6.23
C PHE A 14 7.15 3.42 4.87
N CYS A 15 6.77 2.27 4.33
CA CYS A 15 5.99 2.14 3.11
C CYS A 15 4.56 1.76 3.46
N ILE A 16 3.60 2.62 3.11
CA ILE A 16 2.19 2.38 3.38
C ILE A 16 1.54 1.75 2.15
N ILE A 17 0.95 0.58 2.31
CA ILE A 17 0.26 -0.15 1.24
C ILE A 17 -1.24 -0.26 1.52
N ARG A 18 -2.04 -0.34 0.45
CA ARG A 18 -3.46 -0.64 0.55
C ARG A 18 -3.93 -1.55 -0.59
N LYS A 19 -5.00 -2.28 -0.33
CA LYS A 19 -5.70 -3.08 -1.34
C LYS A 19 -6.71 -2.20 -2.07
N ASP A 20 -6.82 -2.37 -3.38
CA ASP A 20 -7.75 -1.63 -4.22
C ASP A 20 -8.25 -2.59 -5.32
N ASP A 21 -9.55 -2.73 -5.51
CA ASP A 21 -10.12 -3.76 -6.39
C ASP A 21 -10.76 -3.20 -7.67
N TYR A 22 -10.79 -1.89 -7.84
CA TYR A 22 -11.45 -1.25 -8.97
C TYR A 22 -10.41 -0.59 -9.89
N PRO A 23 -10.44 -0.75 -11.23
CA PRO A 23 -11.31 -1.63 -12.00
C PRO A 23 -10.89 -3.11 -11.95
N GLY A 24 -9.82 -3.44 -11.23
CA GLY A 24 -9.38 -4.82 -10.99
C GLY A 24 -8.44 -4.89 -9.78
N PRO A 25 -8.11 -6.11 -9.30
CA PRO A 25 -7.32 -6.31 -8.10
C PRO A 25 -5.93 -5.69 -8.23
N ARG A 26 -5.57 -4.78 -7.33
CA ARG A 26 -4.28 -4.11 -7.29
C ARG A 26 -3.88 -3.75 -5.86
N ILE A 27 -2.58 -3.55 -5.68
CA ILE A 27 -2.03 -2.96 -4.46
C ILE A 27 -1.56 -1.55 -4.83
N LYS A 28 -1.90 -0.58 -3.99
CA LYS A 28 -1.42 0.79 -4.09
C LYS A 28 -0.45 1.08 -2.95
N MET A 29 0.54 1.91 -3.23
CA MET A 29 1.48 2.45 -2.25
C MET A 29 1.22 3.95 -2.10
N CYS A 30 1.25 4.43 -0.85
CA CYS A 30 1.21 5.86 -0.60
C CYS A 30 2.50 6.52 -1.10
N THR A 31 2.37 7.67 -1.75
CA THR A 31 3.52 8.40 -2.30
C THR A 31 4.05 9.49 -1.37
N GLY A 32 3.36 9.76 -0.24
CA GLY A 32 3.76 10.79 0.72
C GLY A 32 3.61 12.22 0.19
N ILE A 33 2.76 12.40 -0.82
CA ILE A 33 2.44 13.73 -1.38
C ILE A 33 0.92 13.89 -1.24
N ASN A 34 0.49 14.61 -0.21
CA ASN A 34 -0.89 15.06 -0.02
C ASN A 34 -1.97 13.97 -0.24
N GLY A 35 -1.78 12.79 0.38
CA GLY A 35 -2.69 11.64 0.22
C GLY A 35 -2.63 10.96 -1.15
N GLY A 36 -1.54 11.15 -1.90
CA GLY A 36 -1.29 10.53 -3.20
C GLY A 36 -1.04 9.03 -3.10
N TRP A 37 -1.58 8.29 -4.06
CA TRP A 37 -1.43 6.83 -4.16
C TRP A 37 -0.95 6.44 -5.55
N LYS A 38 0.11 5.64 -5.62
CA LYS A 38 0.57 5.02 -6.86
C LYS A 38 0.21 3.54 -6.89
N THR A 39 -0.05 3.00 -8.08
CA THR A 39 -0.22 1.55 -8.21
C THR A 39 1.14 0.88 -8.07
N TYR A 40 1.26 -0.05 -7.12
CA TYR A 40 2.45 -0.87 -6.96
C TYR A 40 2.45 -2.01 -7.99
N LYS A 41 1.38 -2.81 -8.00
CA LYS A 41 1.20 -3.94 -8.90
C LYS A 41 -0.28 -4.23 -9.11
N LYS A 42 -0.64 -4.63 -10.33
CA LYS A 42 -1.96 -5.17 -10.68
C LYS A 42 -1.89 -6.70 -10.64
N PHE A 43 -3.01 -7.33 -10.32
CA PHE A 43 -3.13 -8.78 -10.19
C PHE A 43 -4.34 -9.26 -10.98
N GLU A 44 -4.23 -10.46 -11.53
CA GLU A 44 -5.33 -11.10 -12.25
C GLU A 44 -6.43 -11.58 -11.29
N THR A 45 -6.04 -11.98 -10.06
CA THR A 45 -6.98 -12.49 -9.07
C THR A 45 -6.82 -11.82 -7.71
N LYS A 46 -7.93 -11.75 -6.95
CA LYS A 46 -7.93 -11.27 -5.56
C LYS A 46 -7.04 -12.11 -4.66
N ALA A 47 -7.02 -13.43 -4.88
CA ALA A 47 -6.18 -14.36 -4.13
C ALA A 47 -4.68 -14.08 -4.32
N GLU A 48 -4.23 -13.79 -5.56
CA GLU A 48 -2.84 -13.44 -5.83
C GLU A 48 -2.44 -12.10 -5.20
N ARG A 49 -3.33 -11.10 -5.28
CA ARG A 49 -3.18 -9.83 -4.57
C ARG A 49 -3.02 -10.06 -3.08
N ASP A 50 -3.88 -10.86 -2.47
CA ASP A 50 -3.86 -11.10 -1.01
C ASP A 50 -2.61 -11.85 -0.55
N ARG A 51 -2.14 -12.85 -1.32
CA ARG A 51 -0.85 -13.52 -1.07
C ARG A 51 0.33 -12.54 -1.14
N THR A 52 0.34 -11.69 -2.16
CA THR A 52 1.39 -10.68 -2.33
C THR A 52 1.32 -9.62 -1.25
N PHE A 53 0.12 -9.19 -0.87
CA PHE A 53 -0.10 -8.22 0.21
C PHE A 53 0.40 -8.77 1.55
N ALA A 54 0.08 -10.02 1.87
CA ALA A 54 0.56 -10.68 3.07
C ALA A 54 2.09 -10.85 3.06
N LEU A 55 2.71 -11.09 1.89
CA LEU A 55 4.16 -11.15 1.76
C LEU A 55 4.81 -9.79 2.01
N LEU A 56 4.24 -8.72 1.46
CA LEU A 56 4.74 -7.35 1.67
C LEU A 56 4.66 -6.94 3.14
N LEU A 57 3.61 -7.34 3.86
CA LEU A 57 3.46 -7.06 5.30
C LEU A 57 4.43 -7.82 6.20
N LYS A 58 5.25 -8.74 5.67
CA LYS A 58 6.33 -9.36 6.44
C LYS A 58 7.55 -8.46 6.61
N ASP A 59 7.65 -7.40 5.82
CA ASP A 59 8.72 -6.41 5.97
C ASP A 59 8.34 -5.44 7.09
N ASP A 60 9.24 -5.27 8.07
CA ASP A 60 9.04 -4.42 9.25
C ASP A 60 8.79 -2.95 8.89
N LYS A 61 9.19 -2.53 7.67
CA LYS A 61 8.97 -1.17 7.17
C LYS A 61 7.68 -1.02 6.38
N VAL A 62 6.88 -2.07 6.20
CA VAL A 62 5.65 -2.02 5.42
C VAL A 62 4.43 -2.06 6.33
N ILE A 63 3.53 -1.08 6.17
CA ILE A 63 2.32 -0.92 6.98
C ILE A 63 1.10 -0.92 6.05
N ALA A 64 0.01 -1.56 6.48
CA ALA A 64 -1.29 -1.45 5.81
C ALA A 64 -2.04 -0.18 6.26
N ASP A 65 -2.62 0.58 5.33
CA ASP A 65 -3.56 1.68 5.63
C ASP A 65 -4.95 1.21 6.07
#